data_AF-A0A8K0CTQ3-F1
#
_entry.id   AF-A0A8K0CTQ3-F1
#
_cell.length_a   1.000
_cell.length_b   1.000
_cell.length_c   1.000
_cell.angle_alpha   90.00
_cell.angle_beta   90.00
_cell.angle_gamma   90.00
#
_symmetry.space_group_name_H-M   'P 1'
#
loop_
_entity.id
_entity.type
_entity.pdbx_description
1 polymer ?
#
loop_
_entity_poly.entity_id
_entity_poly.type
_entity_poly.pdbx_seq_one_letter_code
_entity_poly.pdbx_strand_id
1 'polypeptide(L)'
;MVGAVIGSFAILECEVEAFPESVRYWERADGRLLESGEKYRISNNDERVGYKAKMVLNITRINTYDLTMYHCISKNERGITKGAFTVY
;
A
#
# COMPACT_ATOMS: atom_id res chain seq x y z
N MET A 1 -1.85 -9.98 7.91
CA MET A 1 -2.30 -10.88 6.82
C MET A 1 -3.73 -10.48 6.46
N VAL A 2 -4.12 -10.60 5.19
CA VAL A 2 -5.44 -10.20 4.67
C VAL A 2 -5.98 -11.32 3.80
N GLY A 3 -7.12 -11.91 4.18
CA GLY A 3 -7.77 -12.95 3.38
C GLY A 3 -8.62 -12.33 2.27
N ALA A 4 -8.56 -12.91 1.07
CA ALA A 4 -9.35 -12.47 -0.07
C ALA A 4 -9.81 -13.65 -0.93
N VAL A 5 -10.98 -13.49 -1.56
CA VAL A 5 -11.54 -14.53 -2.43
C VAL A 5 -11.19 -14.20 -3.89
N ILE A 6 -10.88 -15.22 -4.69
CA ILE A 6 -10.66 -15.03 -6.13
C ILE A 6 -11.91 -14.40 -6.75
N GLY A 7 -11.70 -13.34 -7.54
CA GLY A 7 -12.74 -12.51 -8.15
C GLY A 7 -13.23 -11.36 -7.27
N SER A 8 -12.92 -11.35 -5.97
CA SER A 8 -13.30 -10.26 -5.06
C SER A 8 -12.31 -9.09 -5.11
N PHE A 9 -12.41 -8.18 -4.14
CA PHE A 9 -11.44 -7.14 -3.88
C PHE A 9 -10.80 -7.33 -2.50
N ALA A 10 -9.65 -6.68 -2.28
CA ALA A 10 -9.02 -6.53 -0.97
C ALA A 10 -8.59 -5.08 -0.78
N ILE A 11 -8.67 -4.60 0.46
CA ILE A 11 -8.25 -3.26 0.85
C ILE A 11 -7.13 -3.39 1.86
N LEU A 12 -5.97 -2.83 1.52
CA LEU A 12 -4.83 -2.71 2.42
C LEU A 12 -4.74 -1.28 2.91
N GLU A 13 -4.49 -1.12 4.20
CA GLU A 13 -4.45 0.17 4.86
C GLU A 13 -3.19 0.26 5.72
N CYS A 14 -2.45 1.36 5.56
CA CYS A 14 -1.19 1.62 6.24
C CYS A 14 -1.18 3.05 6.76
N GLU A 15 -0.99 3.21 8.07
CA GLU A 15 -0.78 4.50 8.71
C GLU A 15 0.72 4.81 8.75
N VAL A 16 1.06 6.03 8.36
CA VAL A 16 2.42 6.51 8.21
C VAL A 16 2.62 7.74 9.07
N GLU A 17 3.62 7.69 9.95
CA GLU A 17 4.04 8.83 10.77
C GLU A 17 5.46 9.23 10.40
N ALA A 18 5.65 10.38 9.76
CA ALA A 18 6.96 10.80 9.26
C ALA A 18 7.14 12.32 9.26
N PHE A 19 8.31 12.77 9.74
CA PHE A 19 8.77 14.16 9.63
C PHE A 19 10.29 14.21 9.36
N PRO A 20 10.79 14.94 8.34
CA PRO A 20 10.05 15.68 7.31
C PRO A 20 9.10 14.80 6.48
N GLU A 21 8.25 15.44 5.66
CA GLU A 21 7.27 14.74 4.81
C GLU A 21 7.93 13.60 4.04
N SER A 22 7.25 12.45 4.01
CA SER A 22 7.71 11.27 3.29
C SER A 22 6.97 11.08 1.98
N VAL A 23 7.72 10.63 0.97
CA VAL A 23 7.19 10.03 -0.25
C VAL A 23 6.63 8.66 0.10
N ARG A 24 5.42 8.38 -0.37
CA ARG A 24 4.59 7.25 0.04
C ARG A 24 4.14 6.48 -1.19
N TYR A 25 4.49 5.21 -1.29
CA TYR A 25 4.17 4.35 -2.44
C TYR A 25 4.00 2.88 -2.04
N TRP A 26 3.42 2.10 -2.95
CA TRP A 26 3.22 0.67 -2.76
C TRP A 26 4.16 -0.14 -3.66
N GLU A 27 4.73 -1.21 -3.11
CA GLU A 27 5.53 -2.20 -3.84
C GLU A 27 4.88 -3.58 -3.71
N ARG A 28 5.08 -4.44 -4.71
CA ARG A 28 4.85 -5.88 -4.56
C ARG A 28 6.08 -6.58 -3.97
N ALA A 29 5.94 -7.88 -3.71
CA ALA A 29 7.02 -8.76 -3.23
C ALA A 29 8.25 -8.77 -4.16
N ASP A 30 8.04 -8.60 -5.46
CA ASP A 30 9.09 -8.54 -6.49
C ASP A 30 9.78 -7.16 -6.59
N GLY A 31 9.40 -6.20 -5.74
CA GLY A 31 9.91 -4.83 -5.78
C GLY A 31 9.26 -3.97 -6.87
N ARG A 32 8.24 -4.48 -7.59
CA ARG A 32 7.54 -3.68 -8.60
C ARG A 32 6.71 -2.60 -7.94
N LEU A 33 6.92 -1.35 -8.36
CA LEU A 33 6.10 -0.21 -7.98
C LEU A 33 4.66 -0.41 -8.47
N LEU A 34 3.69 -0.15 -7.60
CA LEU A 34 2.27 -0.17 -7.96
C LEU A 34 1.81 1.25 -8.27
N GLU A 35 1.13 1.37 -9.41
CA GLU A 35 0.53 2.62 -9.88
C GLU A 35 -0.99 2.49 -9.90
N SER A 36 -1.68 3.62 -9.71
CA SER A 36 -3.14 3.67 -9.80
C SER A 36 -3.62 3.35 -11.21
N GLY A 37 -4.60 2.45 -11.32
CA GLY A 37 -5.23 2.03 -12.57
C GLY A 37 -6.47 1.18 -12.32
N GLU A 38 -6.85 0.35 -13.28
CA GLU A 38 -8.02 -0.53 -13.12
C GLU A 38 -7.83 -1.59 -12.04
N LYS A 39 -6.62 -2.15 -11.94
CA LYS A 39 -6.28 -3.25 -11.04
C LYS A 39 -6.06 -2.77 -9.60
N TYR A 40 -5.37 -1.65 -9.45
CA TYR A 40 -4.95 -1.08 -8.18
C TYR A 40 -5.52 0.33 -8.08
N ARG A 41 -6.33 0.62 -7.07
CA ARG A 41 -6.74 2.00 -6.75
C ARG A 41 -6.00 2.42 -5.50
N ILE A 42 -5.04 3.33 -5.67
CA ILE A 42 -4.25 3.86 -4.57
C ILE A 42 -4.88 5.19 -4.14
N SER A 43 -5.14 5.32 -2.85
CA SER A 43 -5.54 6.57 -2.22
C SER A 43 -4.55 6.91 -1.12
N ASN A 44 -3.92 8.07 -1.23
CA ASN A 44 -3.15 8.66 -0.17
C ASN A 44 -4.08 9.72 0.41
N ASN A 45 -4.76 9.43 1.52
CA ASN A 45 -5.71 10.38 2.08
C ASN A 45 -4.92 11.62 2.52
N ASP A 46 -5.08 12.72 1.80
CA ASP A 46 -4.43 14.02 2.02
C ASP A 46 -5.06 14.78 3.20
N GLU A 47 -5.79 14.09 4.08
CA GLU A 47 -6.21 14.62 5.38
C GLU A 47 -4.96 14.70 6.28
N ARG A 48 -4.11 15.68 5.94
CA ARG A 48 -2.80 15.96 6.53
C ARG A 48 -3.00 16.49 7.94
N VAL A 49 -3.22 15.60 8.90
CA VAL A 49 -3.12 15.96 10.31
C VAL A 49 -1.64 15.91 10.72
N GLY A 50 -0.90 16.98 10.40
CA GLY A 50 0.49 17.15 10.81
C GLY A 50 1.46 16.13 10.19
N TYR A 51 2.09 15.31 11.03
CA TYR A 51 3.09 14.30 10.63
C TYR A 51 2.49 12.93 10.29
N LYS A 52 1.16 12.79 10.35
CA LYS A 52 0.45 11.52 10.10
C LYS A 52 -0.19 11.52 8.73
N ALA A 53 -0.18 10.36 8.09
CA ALA A 53 -0.71 10.12 6.76
C ALA A 53 -1.33 8.72 6.67
N LYS A 54 -2.33 8.56 5.81
CA LYS A 54 -3.00 7.29 5.58
C LYS A 54 -2.85 6.85 4.12
N MET A 55 -2.36 5.64 3.91
CA MET A 55 -2.21 5.02 2.59
C MET A 55 -3.18 3.86 2.46
N VAL A 56 -3.96 3.86 1.38
CA VAL A 56 -4.95 2.82 1.09
C VAL A 56 -4.69 2.26 -0.31
N LEU A 57 -4.61 0.94 -0.42
CA LEU A 57 -4.52 0.21 -1.68
C LEU A 57 -5.73 -0.70 -1.81
N ASN A 58 -6.56 -0.46 -2.83
CA ASN A 58 -7.66 -1.35 -3.20
C ASN A 58 -7.26 -2.18 -4.42
N ILE A 59 -7.17 -3.49 -4.24
CA ILE A 59 -6.85 -4.48 -5.27
C ILE A 59 -8.17 -5.06 -5.77
N THR A 60 -8.50 -4.83 -7.03
CA THR A 60 -9.76 -5.30 -7.63
C THR A 60 -9.58 -6.62 -8.37
N ARG A 61 -10.66 -7.41 -8.54
CA ARG A 61 -10.69 -8.65 -9.34
C ARG A 61 -9.52 -9.59 -9.00
N ILE A 62 -9.37 -9.94 -7.73
CA ILE A 62 -8.25 -10.73 -7.22
C ILE A 62 -8.12 -12.05 -7.98
N ASN A 63 -6.91 -12.40 -8.36
CA ASN A 63 -6.57 -13.68 -8.96
C ASN A 63 -5.40 -14.32 -8.20
N THR A 64 -5.03 -15.53 -8.60
CA THR A 64 -3.95 -16.29 -7.96
C THR A 64 -2.60 -15.58 -7.97
N TYR A 65 -2.33 -14.71 -8.96
CA TYR A 65 -1.11 -13.90 -9.01
C TYR A 65 -1.14 -12.72 -8.05
N ASP A 66 -2.30 -12.34 -7.51
CA ASP A 66 -2.43 -11.29 -6.51
C ASP A 66 -2.25 -11.77 -5.08
N LEU A 67 -2.27 -13.09 -4.86
CA LEU A 67 -2.02 -13.72 -3.57
C LEU A 67 -0.52 -13.72 -3.29
N THR A 68 -0.03 -12.56 -2.86
CA THR A 68 1.40 -12.32 -2.62
C THR A 68 1.58 -11.30 -1.50
N MET A 69 2.83 -10.93 -1.24
CA MET A 69 3.18 -9.88 -0.31
C MET A 69 3.15 -8.51 -0.99
N TYR A 70 2.61 -7.52 -0.28
CA TYR A 70 2.57 -6.12 -0.65
C TYR A 70 3.26 -5.30 0.43
N HIS A 71 3.93 -4.23 0.02
CA HIS A 71 4.61 -3.32 0.93
C HIS A 71 4.06 -1.91 0.79
N CYS A 72 3.68 -1.28 1.91
CA CYS A 72 3.59 0.18 1.96
C CYS A 72 4.97 0.72 2.31
N ILE A 73 5.45 1.69 1.54
CA ILE A 73 6.77 2.28 1.71
C ILE A 73 6.61 3.76 2.03
N SER A 74 7.29 4.21 3.08
CA SER A 74 7.46 5.61 3.44
C SER A 74 8.95 5.95 3.38
N LYS A 75 9.31 6.95 2.58
CA LYS A 75 10.69 7.40 2.40
C LYS A 75 10.80 8.90 2.61
N ASN A 76 11.63 9.34 3.54
CA ASN A 76 12.02 10.74 3.71
C ASN A 76 13.55 10.86 3.83
N GLU A 77 14.04 12.07 4.12
CA GLU A 77 15.46 12.34 4.30
C GLU A 77 16.09 11.59 5.49
N ARG A 78 15.29 11.10 6.44
CA ARG A 78 15.77 10.32 7.59
C ARG A 78 15.94 8.84 7.26
N GLY A 79 15.20 8.32 6.29
CA GLY A 79 15.29 6.92 5.90
C GLY A 79 14.07 6.37 5.19
N ILE A 80 13.99 5.04 5.16
CA ILE A 80 12.94 4.26 4.52
C ILE A 80 12.33 3.30 5.54
N THR A 81 11.01 3.34 5.69
CA THR A 81 10.24 2.40 6.50
C THR A 81 9.28 1.62 5.60
N LYS A 82 9.15 0.32 5.85
CA LYS A 82 8.30 -0.60 5.07
C LYS A 82 7.32 -1.33 5.99
N GLY A 83 6.03 -1.32 5.64
CA GLY A 83 5.01 -2.21 6.24
C GLY A 83 4.68 -3.34 5.26
N ALA A 84 4.50 -4.56 5.76
CA ALA A 84 4.28 -5.75 4.93
C ALA A 84 2.88 -6.35 5.14
N PHE A 85 2.22 -6.71 4.03
CA PHE A 85 0.90 -7.33 4.01
C PHE A 85 0.93 -8.57 3.13
N THR A 86 0.63 -9.73 3.71
CA THR A 86 0.38 -10.95 2.94
C THR A 86 -1.10 -11.03 2.58
N VAL A 87 -1.42 -11.05 1.29
CA VAL A 87 -2.76 -11.35 0.76
C VAL A 87 -2.83 -12.84 0.43
N TYR A 88 -3.85 -13.53 0.91
CA TYR A 88 -4.03 -14.98 0.73
C TYR A 88 -5.48 -15.36 0.44
#